data_AF-A0A9P8TTE3-F1
#
_entry.id   AF-A0A9P8TTE3-F1
#
_cell.length_a   1.000
_cell.length_b   1.000
_cell.length_c   1.000
_cell.angle_alpha   90.00
_cell.angle_beta   90.00
_cell.angle_gamma   90.00
#
_symmetry.space_group_name_H-M   'P 1'
#
loop_
_entity.id
_entity.type
_entity.pdbx_description
1 polymer ?
#
loop_
_entity_poly.entity_id
_entity_poly.type
_entity_poly.pdbx_seq_one_letter_code
_entity_poly.pdbx_strand_id
1 'polypeptide(L)'
;MVRPSIRPPTFARFPSFPPELRLQIWRECLPDLDGITLHKYKKGCWGPEPLEKAGSDEPQPAAGEAIVKFDFRHDMLDDVRFDVALLFVNREARGVALDWAREQGVELRFCEDRRRHVFVHPFHPLRDALFVHSDQWEEFCLEPYDRLAQPDLLGQVVTGSPELTRLAVPHTTIEADCSTVSDVFHWFPRLQVLFIILDVQADLTLETFLLGGDRERAKARLQRQQWKVGAARGRAMVWNGDSHSFEWRDGVGIGNTALYGQMEQVAAEMSRLLTARGESGSSSGFEIQPVFAVRVTTDD
;
A
#
# COMPACT_ATOMS: atom_id res chain seq x y z
N MET A 1 -12.41 20.31 47.20
CA MET A 1 -12.10 20.93 45.88
C MET A 1 -12.69 20.06 44.80
N VAL A 2 -13.80 20.48 44.20
CA VAL A 2 -14.46 19.76 43.09
C VAL A 2 -13.86 20.29 41.79
N ARG A 3 -13.24 19.42 40.99
CA ARG A 3 -12.76 19.78 39.64
C ARG A 3 -13.99 20.07 38.76
N PRO A 4 -14.05 21.22 38.06
CA PRO A 4 -15.13 21.45 37.12
C PRO A 4 -15.03 20.44 35.98
N SER A 5 -16.11 19.68 35.79
CA SER A 5 -16.32 18.84 34.61
C SER A 5 -16.43 19.77 33.40
N ILE A 6 -15.33 19.96 32.66
CA ILE A 6 -15.34 20.64 31.37
C ILE A 6 -16.11 19.72 30.41
N ARG A 7 -17.40 19.98 30.22
CA ARG A 7 -18.15 19.37 29.13
C ARG A 7 -17.60 19.96 27.83
N PRO A 8 -17.29 19.14 26.80
CA PRO A 8 -16.87 19.69 25.52
C PRO A 8 -17.97 20.62 24.99
N PRO A 9 -17.61 21.80 24.43
CA PRO A 9 -18.58 22.77 23.95
C PRO A 9 -19.41 22.12 22.83
N THR A 10 -20.67 21.84 23.13
CA THR A 10 -21.59 21.25 22.16
C THR A 10 -22.08 22.38 21.24
N PHE A 11 -21.84 22.30 19.93
CA PHE A 11 -22.32 23.28 18.97
C PHE A 11 -23.86 23.16 18.82
N ALA A 12 -24.59 23.82 19.72
CA ALA A 12 -26.04 23.69 19.86
C ALA A 12 -26.85 24.14 18.62
N ARG A 13 -26.20 24.84 17.67
CA ARG A 13 -26.83 25.31 16.43
C ARG A 13 -26.76 24.30 15.29
N PHE A 14 -25.99 23.21 15.40
CA PHE A 14 -25.91 22.22 14.33
C PHE A 14 -27.29 21.75 13.84
N PRO A 15 -28.23 21.37 14.72
CA PRO A 15 -29.54 20.88 14.29
C PRO A 15 -30.42 21.94 13.63
N SER A 16 -30.10 23.24 13.80
CA SER A 16 -30.87 24.34 13.23
C SER A 16 -30.52 24.65 11.77
N PHE A 17 -29.47 24.03 11.24
CA PHE A 17 -29.12 24.19 9.83
C PHE A 17 -30.09 23.41 8.92
N PRO A 18 -30.34 23.93 7.70
CA PRO A 18 -31.00 23.17 6.64
C PRO A 18 -30.35 21.79 6.44
N PRO A 19 -31.13 20.74 6.11
CA PRO A 19 -30.61 19.39 5.91
C PRO A 19 -29.42 19.32 4.96
N GLU A 20 -29.44 20.11 3.89
CA GLU A 20 -28.39 20.15 2.86
C GLU A 20 -27.04 20.57 3.46
N LEU A 21 -27.03 21.61 4.31
CA LEU A 21 -25.81 22.08 4.96
C LEU A 21 -25.32 21.08 6.01
N ARG A 22 -26.22 20.41 6.74
CA ARG A 22 -25.83 19.39 7.72
C ARG A 22 -25.18 18.19 7.04
N LEU A 23 -25.76 17.73 5.92
CA LEU A 23 -25.18 16.65 5.11
C LEU A 23 -23.83 17.05 4.52
N GLN A 24 -23.68 18.29 4.03
CA GLN A 24 -22.41 18.77 3.53
C GLN A 24 -21.35 18.81 4.64
N ILE A 25 -21.66 19.34 5.82
CA ILE A 25 -20.72 19.34 6.95
C ILE A 25 -20.31 17.91 7.32
N TRP A 26 -21.26 16.97 7.39
CA TRP A 26 -20.92 15.56 7.64
C TRP A 26 -20.02 14.96 6.58
N ARG A 27 -20.20 15.33 5.31
CA ARG A 27 -19.33 14.88 4.22
C ARG A 27 -17.91 15.44 4.34
N GLU A 28 -17.78 16.73 4.63
CA GLU A 28 -16.50 17.41 4.80
C GLU A 28 -15.75 16.94 6.08
N CYS A 29 -16.45 16.35 7.04
CA CYS A 29 -15.84 15.76 8.23
C CYS A 29 -15.32 14.32 8.04
N LEU A 30 -15.51 13.72 6.85
CA LEU A 30 -15.01 12.37 6.57
C LEU A 30 -13.53 12.41 6.18
N PRO A 31 -12.77 11.32 6.44
CA PRO A 31 -11.37 11.25 6.02
C PRO A 31 -11.25 11.37 4.51
N ASP A 32 -10.26 12.13 4.06
CA ASP A 32 -9.86 12.10 2.66
C ASP A 32 -9.10 10.78 2.39
N LEU A 33 -9.63 9.95 1.50
CA LEU A 33 -9.00 8.71 1.04
C LEU A 33 -8.29 8.86 -0.30
N ASP A 34 -8.27 10.07 -0.88
CA ASP A 34 -7.58 10.34 -2.12
C ASP A 34 -6.07 10.10 -1.97
N GLY A 35 -5.47 9.50 -3.00
CA GLY A 35 -4.05 9.17 -3.04
C GLY A 35 -3.77 7.66 -3.06
N ILE A 36 -2.50 7.31 -2.87
CA ILE A 36 -2.01 5.93 -2.92
C ILE A 36 -1.75 5.48 -1.48
N THR A 37 -2.52 4.50 -1.00
CA THR A 37 -2.32 3.95 0.34
C THR A 37 -1.13 2.98 0.33
N LEU A 38 -0.28 3.06 1.35
CA LEU A 38 0.84 2.16 1.56
C LEU A 38 0.42 1.02 2.51
N HIS A 39 0.36 -0.20 1.99
CA HIS A 39 0.11 -1.39 2.79
C HIS A 39 1.42 -2.08 3.13
N LYS A 40 1.62 -2.42 4.41
CA LYS A 40 2.87 -3.05 4.83
C LYS A 40 2.95 -4.47 4.29
N TYR A 41 4.13 -4.84 3.82
CA TYR A 41 4.45 -6.21 3.50
C TYR A 41 4.31 -7.11 4.74
N LYS A 42 3.78 -8.30 4.48
CA LYS A 42 3.58 -9.37 5.45
C LYS A 42 3.93 -10.68 4.77
N LYS A 43 4.82 -11.44 5.40
CA LYS A 43 5.18 -12.79 4.97
C LYS A 43 4.00 -13.75 5.08
N GLY A 44 4.02 -14.77 4.24
CA GLY A 44 2.99 -15.79 4.09
C GLY A 44 1.94 -15.40 3.05
N CYS A 45 2.21 -14.38 2.23
CA CYS A 45 1.30 -13.95 1.16
C CYS A 45 1.50 -14.75 -0.13
N TRP A 46 2.61 -15.46 -0.30
CA TRP A 46 2.80 -16.35 -1.44
C TRP A 46 2.17 -17.72 -1.21
N GLY A 47 1.41 -18.21 -2.19
CA GLY A 47 0.85 -19.54 -2.11
C GLY A 47 0.04 -19.95 -3.34
N PRO A 48 -0.39 -21.22 -3.38
CA PRO A 48 -1.29 -21.68 -4.42
C PRO A 48 -2.64 -20.97 -4.30
N GLU A 49 -3.27 -20.64 -5.43
CA GLU A 49 -4.64 -20.13 -5.41
C GLU A 49 -5.59 -21.22 -4.87
N PRO A 50 -6.49 -20.90 -3.92
CA PRO A 50 -7.48 -21.86 -3.47
C PRO A 50 -8.36 -22.33 -4.63
N LEU A 51 -8.58 -23.65 -4.71
CA LEU A 51 -9.42 -24.32 -5.73
C LEU A 51 -10.83 -23.73 -5.88
N GLU A 52 -11.33 -22.97 -4.90
CA GLU A 52 -12.65 -22.33 -4.95
C GLU A 52 -12.76 -21.16 -5.93
N LYS A 53 -11.63 -20.51 -6.30
CA LYS A 53 -11.58 -19.46 -7.33
C LYS A 53 -11.18 -19.97 -8.71
N ALA A 54 -10.75 -21.23 -8.82
CA ALA A 54 -10.65 -21.91 -10.10
C ALA A 54 -12.08 -22.15 -10.60
N GLY A 55 -12.65 -21.11 -11.23
CA GLY A 55 -13.96 -21.16 -11.83
C GLY A 55 -14.09 -22.43 -12.67
N SER A 56 -15.27 -23.03 -12.59
CA SER A 56 -15.69 -24.27 -13.25
C SER A 56 -15.66 -24.25 -14.79
N ASP A 57 -14.84 -23.40 -15.42
CA ASP A 57 -14.72 -23.21 -16.86
C ASP A 57 -13.29 -23.42 -17.39
N GLU A 58 -12.28 -23.69 -16.56
CA GLU A 58 -10.97 -24.11 -17.08
C GLU A 58 -10.95 -25.62 -17.40
N PRO A 59 -10.54 -26.02 -18.63
CA PRO A 59 -10.46 -27.42 -18.99
C PRO A 59 -9.49 -28.12 -18.04
N GLN A 60 -10.02 -29.09 -17.31
CA GLN A 60 -9.25 -29.93 -16.39
C GLN A 60 -8.04 -30.51 -17.14
N PRO A 61 -6.79 -30.25 -16.70
CA PRO A 61 -5.62 -30.66 -17.45
C PRO A 61 -5.63 -32.19 -17.61
N ALA A 62 -5.51 -32.64 -18.86
CA ALA A 62 -5.35 -34.04 -19.19
C ALA A 62 -4.15 -34.61 -18.43
N ALA A 63 -4.29 -35.83 -17.92
CA ALA A 63 -3.35 -36.47 -17.01
C ALA A 63 -1.87 -36.30 -17.45
N GLY A 64 -1.14 -35.50 -16.68
CA GLY A 64 0.30 -35.26 -16.84
C GLY A 64 0.65 -33.82 -16.49
N GLU A 65 0.97 -33.58 -15.21
CA GLU A 65 1.39 -32.30 -14.62
C GLU A 65 0.26 -31.27 -14.39
N ALA A 66 -0.37 -31.35 -13.22
CA ALA A 66 -1.27 -30.30 -12.77
C ALA A 66 -0.46 -29.00 -12.54
N ILE A 67 -0.62 -28.04 -13.44
CA ILE A 67 -0.03 -26.71 -13.31
C ILE A 67 -0.70 -26.03 -12.11
N VAL A 68 0.08 -25.68 -11.10
CA VAL A 68 -0.43 -25.00 -9.90
C VAL A 68 -0.33 -23.51 -10.07
N LYS A 69 -1.46 -22.82 -9.96
CA LYS A 69 -1.46 -21.36 -9.95
C LYS A 69 -0.86 -20.87 -8.64
N PHE A 70 0.31 -20.25 -8.72
CA PHE A 70 1.10 -19.73 -7.61
C PHE A 70 1.13 -18.21 -7.69
N ASP A 71 0.56 -17.54 -6.70
CA ASP A 71 0.33 -16.09 -6.77
C ASP A 71 0.59 -15.41 -5.43
N PHE A 72 0.80 -14.09 -5.49
CA PHE A 72 0.83 -13.22 -4.33
C PHE A 72 -0.60 -12.88 -3.91
N ARG A 73 -1.05 -13.55 -2.85
CA ARG A 73 -2.37 -13.40 -2.24
C ARG A 73 -2.45 -12.12 -1.41
N HIS A 74 -2.69 -11.03 -2.12
CA HIS A 74 -2.87 -9.71 -1.52
C HIS A 74 -4.07 -9.62 -0.57
N ASP A 75 -5.03 -10.54 -0.67
CA ASP A 75 -6.15 -10.70 0.28
C ASP A 75 -5.71 -11.13 1.69
N MET A 76 -4.48 -11.65 1.83
CA MET A 76 -3.92 -12.04 3.13
C MET A 76 -3.09 -10.93 3.81
N LEU A 77 -2.92 -9.78 3.14
CA LEU A 77 -2.30 -8.60 3.72
C LEU A 77 -3.16 -8.05 4.85
N ASP A 78 -2.51 -7.41 5.82
CA ASP A 78 -3.24 -6.73 6.87
C ASP A 78 -3.93 -5.47 6.29
N ASP A 79 -5.22 -5.36 6.53
CA ASP A 79 -5.97 -4.18 6.08
C ASP A 79 -5.57 -2.93 6.88
N VAL A 80 -5.68 -1.77 6.22
CA VAL A 80 -5.56 -0.49 6.91
C VAL A 80 -6.85 -0.20 7.65
N ARG A 81 -6.76 -0.03 8.98
CA ARG A 81 -7.92 0.21 9.86
C ARG A 81 -7.92 1.65 10.34
N PHE A 82 -9.08 2.29 10.29
CA PHE A 82 -9.26 3.63 10.85
C PHE A 82 -10.65 3.79 11.47
N ASP A 83 -10.76 4.79 12.35
CA ASP A 83 -12.00 5.10 13.03
C ASP A 83 -12.65 6.32 12.39
N VAL A 84 -13.94 6.22 12.06
CA VAL A 84 -14.73 7.35 11.60
C VAL A 84 -15.71 7.70 12.70
N ALA A 85 -15.43 8.78 13.43
CA ALA A 85 -16.22 9.21 14.59
C ALA A 85 -17.71 9.40 14.23
N LEU A 86 -18.00 9.86 13.00
CA LEU A 86 -19.36 10.11 12.48
C LEU A 86 -20.29 8.89 12.59
N LEU A 87 -19.75 7.67 12.61
CA LEU A 87 -20.54 6.45 12.76
C LEU A 87 -21.36 6.41 14.06
N PHE A 88 -20.88 7.09 15.11
CA PHE A 88 -21.42 7.03 16.46
C PHE A 88 -22.10 8.33 16.92
N VAL A 89 -22.17 9.36 16.07
CA VAL A 89 -22.72 10.68 16.46
C VAL A 89 -24.25 10.68 16.48
N ASN A 90 -24.88 10.39 15.34
CA ASN A 90 -26.35 10.30 15.20
C ASN A 90 -26.72 9.52 13.93
N ARG A 91 -28.02 9.30 13.68
CA ARG A 91 -28.50 8.52 12.53
C ARG A 91 -28.13 9.14 11.17
N GLU A 92 -28.12 10.46 11.06
CA GLU A 92 -27.80 11.16 9.82
C GLU A 92 -26.30 11.06 9.50
N ALA A 93 -25.44 11.39 10.46
CA ALA A 93 -23.98 11.25 10.35
C ALA A 93 -23.59 9.81 10.04
N ARG A 94 -24.24 8.83 10.68
CA ARG A 94 -24.05 7.41 10.39
C ARG A 94 -24.43 7.05 8.95
N GLY A 95 -25.54 7.58 8.44
CA GLY A 95 -25.95 7.38 7.05
C GLY A 95 -24.88 7.88 6.08
N VAL A 96 -24.43 9.13 6.27
CA VAL A 96 -23.38 9.76 5.46
C VAL A 96 -22.07 8.96 5.50
N ALA A 97 -21.64 8.51 6.68
CA ALA A 97 -20.42 7.72 6.84
C ALA A 97 -20.50 6.35 6.14
N LEU A 98 -21.66 5.67 6.22
CA LEU A 98 -21.85 4.38 5.55
C LEU A 98 -21.93 4.52 4.02
N ASP A 99 -22.58 5.57 3.53
CA ASP A 99 -22.66 5.84 2.09
C ASP A 99 -21.28 6.17 1.52
N TRP A 100 -20.52 7.05 2.19
CA TRP A 100 -19.13 7.33 1.84
C TRP A 100 -18.25 6.08 1.85
N ALA A 101 -18.37 5.22 2.85
CA ALA A 101 -17.55 4.01 2.92
C ALA A 101 -17.79 3.10 1.70
N ARG A 102 -19.05 2.97 1.25
CA ARG A 102 -19.36 2.20 0.03
C ARG A 102 -18.77 2.85 -1.22
N GLU A 103 -18.85 4.18 -1.33
CA GLU A 103 -18.28 4.93 -2.47
C GLU A 103 -16.76 4.75 -2.56
N GLN A 104 -16.09 4.66 -1.41
CA GLN A 104 -14.63 4.54 -1.31
C GLN A 104 -14.11 3.09 -1.28
N GLY A 105 -15.00 2.09 -1.36
CA GLY A 105 -14.62 0.68 -1.25
C GLY A 105 -14.08 0.28 0.14
N VAL A 106 -14.50 1.01 1.17
CA VAL A 106 -14.13 0.76 2.58
C VAL A 106 -15.19 -0.13 3.22
N GLU A 107 -14.74 -1.13 3.96
CA GLU A 107 -15.61 -2.07 4.64
C GLU A 107 -15.76 -1.75 6.13
N LEU A 108 -16.95 -1.99 6.68
CA LEU A 108 -17.18 -1.93 8.12
C LEU A 108 -17.02 -3.34 8.71
N ARG A 109 -15.92 -3.58 9.45
CA ARG A 109 -15.67 -4.88 10.10
C ARG A 109 -15.73 -4.75 11.61
N PHE A 110 -16.21 -5.79 12.29
CA PHE A 110 -16.12 -5.85 13.75
C PHE A 110 -14.70 -6.25 14.15
N CYS A 111 -14.01 -5.38 14.89
CA CYS A 111 -12.67 -5.65 15.39
C CYS A 111 -12.79 -6.22 16.82
N GLU A 112 -12.45 -7.49 16.98
CA GLU A 112 -12.51 -8.17 18.28
C GLU A 112 -11.59 -7.53 19.33
N ASP A 113 -10.36 -7.17 18.93
CA ASP A 113 -9.37 -6.51 19.80
C ASP A 113 -9.90 -5.24 20.46
N ARG A 114 -10.72 -4.49 19.70
CA ARG A 114 -11.28 -3.20 20.14
C ARG A 114 -12.74 -3.31 20.59
N ARG A 115 -13.35 -4.49 20.46
CA ARG A 115 -14.78 -4.75 20.69
C ARG A 115 -15.69 -3.70 20.05
N ARG A 116 -15.36 -3.23 18.85
CA ARG A 116 -16.14 -2.21 18.12
C ARG A 116 -16.05 -2.40 16.61
N HIS A 117 -17.00 -1.83 15.89
CA HIS A 117 -16.91 -1.70 14.44
C HIS A 117 -15.87 -0.64 14.07
N VAL A 118 -15.00 -0.99 13.12
CA VAL A 118 -13.99 -0.11 12.54
C VAL A 118 -14.12 -0.14 11.02
N PHE A 119 -13.70 0.95 10.39
CA PHE A 119 -13.59 1.00 8.95
C PHE A 119 -12.26 0.42 8.52
N VAL A 120 -12.30 -0.31 7.42
CA VAL A 120 -11.21 -1.12 6.91
C VAL A 120 -11.06 -0.82 5.43
N HIS A 121 -9.84 -0.48 5.01
CA HIS A 121 -9.47 -0.31 3.62
C HIS A 121 -8.63 -1.53 3.20
N PRO A 122 -9.23 -2.49 2.48
CA PRO A 122 -8.50 -3.63 1.93
C PRO A 122 -7.53 -3.17 0.85
N PHE A 123 -6.44 -3.91 0.69
CA PHE A 123 -5.46 -3.59 -0.36
C PHE A 123 -6.06 -3.77 -1.75
N HIS A 124 -5.92 -2.75 -2.60
CA HIS A 124 -6.31 -2.81 -4.00
C HIS A 124 -5.07 -2.80 -4.93
N PRO A 125 -4.77 -3.89 -5.66
CA PRO A 125 -3.50 -4.08 -6.40
C PRO A 125 -3.20 -3.04 -7.49
N LEU A 126 -4.23 -2.40 -8.03
CA LEU A 126 -4.12 -1.35 -9.06
C LEU A 126 -4.02 0.08 -8.51
N ARG A 127 -4.41 0.31 -7.24
CA ARG A 127 -4.57 1.66 -6.66
C ARG A 127 -3.59 1.91 -5.52
N ASP A 128 -3.33 0.89 -4.72
CA ASP A 128 -2.45 0.96 -3.56
C ASP A 128 -1.06 0.47 -3.89
N ALA A 129 -0.11 0.74 -3.00
CA ALA A 129 1.26 0.28 -3.12
C ALA A 129 1.64 -0.61 -1.94
N LEU A 130 2.33 -1.71 -2.23
CA LEU A 130 2.91 -2.57 -1.21
C LEU A 130 4.20 -1.91 -0.72
N PHE A 131 4.27 -1.62 0.57
CA PHE A 131 5.43 -1.03 1.22
C PHE A 131 6.26 -2.11 1.92
N VAL A 132 7.49 -2.27 1.46
CA VAL A 132 8.45 -3.23 2.02
C VAL A 132 9.50 -2.45 2.81
N HIS A 133 9.59 -2.69 4.12
CA HIS A 133 10.61 -2.08 4.95
C HIS A 133 12.01 -2.62 4.60
N SER A 134 13.06 -1.82 4.83
CA SER A 134 14.45 -2.22 4.51
C SER A 134 14.90 -3.48 5.24
N ASP A 135 14.43 -3.71 6.47
CA ASP A 135 14.74 -4.92 7.26
C ASP A 135 13.99 -6.17 6.79
N GLN A 136 12.95 -6.00 5.96
CA GLN A 136 12.17 -7.09 5.38
C GLN A 136 12.48 -7.31 3.90
N TRP A 137 13.39 -6.54 3.31
CA TRP A 137 13.66 -6.58 1.86
C TRP A 137 14.19 -7.93 1.40
N GLU A 138 15.20 -8.46 2.08
CA GLU A 138 15.78 -9.78 1.76
C GLU A 138 14.72 -10.88 1.89
N GLU A 139 13.93 -10.86 2.97
CA GLU A 139 12.84 -11.81 3.19
C GLU A 139 11.79 -11.73 2.09
N PHE A 140 11.43 -10.52 1.65
CA PHE A 140 10.48 -10.29 0.56
C PHE A 140 10.98 -10.87 -0.78
N CYS A 141 12.25 -10.67 -1.10
CA CYS A 141 12.85 -11.20 -2.34
C CYS A 141 12.94 -12.74 -2.34
N LEU A 142 13.21 -13.34 -1.17
CA LEU A 142 13.39 -14.79 -1.05
C LEU A 142 12.09 -15.58 -0.85
N GLU A 143 11.05 -14.96 -0.29
CA GLU A 143 9.78 -15.62 0.04
C GLU A 143 9.20 -16.50 -1.09
N PRO A 144 9.09 -16.05 -2.37
CA PRO A 144 8.54 -16.90 -3.42
C PRO A 144 9.38 -18.16 -3.64
N TYR A 145 10.72 -18.07 -3.58
CA TYR A 145 11.61 -19.22 -3.71
C TYR A 145 11.48 -20.17 -2.52
N ASP A 146 11.49 -19.64 -1.30
CA ASP A 146 11.31 -20.41 -0.06
C ASP A 146 9.98 -21.16 -0.05
N ARG A 147 8.94 -20.53 -0.59
CA ARG A 147 7.60 -21.12 -0.67
C ARG A 147 7.54 -22.26 -1.70
N LEU A 148 8.22 -22.11 -2.83
CA LEU A 148 8.32 -23.16 -3.87
C LEU A 148 9.19 -24.34 -3.42
N ALA A 149 10.14 -24.12 -2.51
CA ALA A 149 10.95 -25.17 -1.93
C ALA A 149 10.20 -26.04 -0.88
N GLN A 150 8.96 -25.67 -0.51
CA GLN A 150 8.17 -26.44 0.45
C GLN A 150 7.70 -27.77 -0.15
N PRO A 151 7.55 -28.85 0.65
CA PRO A 151 7.23 -30.19 0.15
C PRO A 151 5.94 -30.29 -0.66
N ASP A 152 5.00 -29.39 -0.44
CA ASP A 152 3.72 -29.36 -1.14
C ASP A 152 3.77 -28.71 -2.53
N LEU A 153 4.83 -27.96 -2.86
CA LEU A 153 5.05 -27.32 -4.17
C LEU A 153 6.35 -27.79 -4.85
N LEU A 154 7.23 -28.46 -4.12
CA LEU A 154 8.53 -28.88 -4.61
C LEU A 154 8.39 -29.78 -5.86
N GLY A 155 9.02 -29.36 -6.96
CA GLY A 155 9.00 -30.08 -8.24
C GLY A 155 7.71 -29.91 -9.06
N GLN A 156 6.79 -29.04 -8.64
CA GLN A 156 5.59 -28.72 -9.42
C GLN A 156 5.87 -27.61 -10.43
N VAL A 157 5.17 -27.69 -11.56
CA VAL A 157 5.12 -26.59 -12.53
C VAL A 157 4.13 -25.56 -12.02
N VAL A 158 4.62 -24.36 -11.71
CA VAL A 158 3.80 -23.26 -11.23
C VAL A 158 3.63 -22.18 -12.29
N THR A 159 2.47 -21.53 -12.28
CA THR A 159 2.21 -20.34 -13.10
C THR A 159 1.63 -19.24 -12.23
N GLY A 160 2.01 -18.00 -12.46
CA GLY A 160 1.59 -16.88 -11.62
C GLY A 160 1.69 -15.57 -12.38
N SER A 161 0.75 -14.67 -12.14
CA SER A 161 0.84 -13.29 -12.63
C SER A 161 0.19 -12.35 -11.62
N PRO A 162 0.88 -12.06 -10.50
CA PRO A 162 0.38 -11.15 -9.51
C PRO A 162 -0.10 -9.83 -10.12
N GLU A 163 -1.24 -9.36 -9.60
CA GLU A 163 -1.89 -8.14 -10.08
C GLU A 163 -1.25 -6.85 -9.56
N LEU A 164 -0.30 -6.97 -8.64
CA LEU A 164 0.35 -5.85 -7.99
C LEU A 164 1.06 -4.96 -9.01
N THR A 165 0.68 -3.68 -9.04
CA THR A 165 1.23 -2.69 -9.99
C THR A 165 2.17 -1.68 -9.36
N ARG A 166 2.19 -1.56 -8.02
CA ARG A 166 2.93 -0.52 -7.30
C ARG A 166 3.65 -1.10 -6.09
N LEU A 167 4.95 -0.84 -6.02
CA LEU A 167 5.80 -1.20 -4.91
C LEU A 167 6.40 0.07 -4.31
N ALA A 168 6.57 0.11 -3.00
CA ALA A 168 7.20 1.21 -2.29
C ALA A 168 8.31 0.66 -1.39
N VAL A 169 9.49 1.26 -1.47
CA VAL A 169 10.65 0.90 -0.67
C VAL A 169 11.33 2.15 -0.10
N PRO A 170 11.88 2.11 1.12
CA PRO A 170 12.74 3.17 1.62
C PRO A 170 13.95 3.41 0.70
N HIS A 171 14.41 4.65 0.61
CA HIS A 171 15.64 4.97 -0.13
C HIS A 171 16.84 4.15 0.35
N THR A 172 16.94 3.91 1.67
CA THR A 172 17.97 3.09 2.31
C THR A 172 18.04 1.66 1.77
N THR A 173 16.93 1.11 1.27
CA THR A 173 16.92 -0.22 0.64
C THR A 173 17.74 -0.21 -0.66
N ILE A 174 17.57 0.84 -1.47
CA ILE A 174 18.29 0.98 -2.75
C ILE A 174 19.76 1.32 -2.52
N GLU A 175 20.07 2.09 -1.46
CA GLU A 175 21.47 2.36 -1.09
C GLU A 175 22.22 1.10 -0.69
N ALA A 176 21.54 0.18 0.02
CA ALA A 176 22.13 -1.05 0.50
C ALA A 176 22.34 -2.07 -0.61
N ASP A 177 21.31 -2.32 -1.42
CA ASP A 177 21.36 -3.28 -2.52
C ASP A 177 20.32 -2.98 -3.60
N CYS A 178 20.78 -2.37 -4.70
CA CYS A 178 19.95 -2.09 -5.86
C CYS A 178 19.80 -3.29 -6.82
N SER A 179 20.62 -4.34 -6.67
CA SER A 179 20.68 -5.45 -7.64
C SER A 179 19.48 -6.40 -7.50
N THR A 180 19.04 -6.64 -6.26
CA THR A 180 17.89 -7.51 -5.94
C THR A 180 16.53 -6.93 -6.35
N VAL A 181 16.47 -5.65 -6.73
CA VAL A 181 15.24 -5.07 -7.31
C VAL A 181 14.84 -5.79 -8.59
N SER A 182 15.82 -6.29 -9.36
CA SER A 182 15.57 -7.02 -10.61
C SER A 182 14.83 -8.34 -10.38
N ASP A 183 15.12 -9.06 -9.29
CA ASP A 183 14.48 -10.33 -8.93
C ASP A 183 12.99 -10.15 -8.63
N VAL A 184 12.61 -9.01 -8.05
CA VAL A 184 11.21 -8.68 -7.76
C VAL A 184 10.37 -8.64 -9.05
N PHE A 185 10.94 -8.18 -10.17
CA PHE A 185 10.20 -8.09 -11.43
C PHE A 185 9.89 -9.43 -12.06
N HIS A 186 10.70 -10.45 -11.80
CA HIS A 186 10.40 -11.80 -12.24
C HIS A 186 9.06 -12.27 -11.64
N TRP A 187 8.84 -11.94 -10.37
CA TRP A 187 7.64 -12.33 -9.63
C TRP A 187 6.47 -11.38 -9.83
N PHE A 188 6.71 -10.10 -10.10
CA PHE A 188 5.67 -9.09 -10.32
C PHE A 188 5.69 -8.56 -11.74
N PRO A 189 5.24 -9.35 -12.73
CA PRO A 189 5.29 -8.94 -14.13
C PRO A 189 4.41 -7.72 -14.37
N ARG A 190 3.38 -7.42 -13.56
CA ARG A 190 2.52 -6.23 -13.77
C ARG A 190 3.01 -4.99 -13.04
N LEU A 191 4.19 -5.02 -12.42
CA LEU A 191 4.75 -3.88 -11.71
C LEU A 191 4.99 -2.72 -12.70
N GLN A 192 4.42 -1.56 -12.38
CA GLN A 192 4.44 -0.35 -13.19
C GLN A 192 5.13 0.82 -12.46
N VAL A 193 5.07 0.87 -11.13
CA VAL A 193 5.66 1.98 -10.38
C VAL A 193 6.44 1.46 -9.18
N LEU A 194 7.68 1.94 -9.06
CA LEU A 194 8.49 1.80 -7.85
C LEU A 194 8.60 3.17 -7.16
N PHE A 195 7.96 3.29 -6.01
CA PHE A 195 8.08 4.46 -5.14
C PHE A 195 9.30 4.34 -4.24
N ILE A 196 10.17 5.35 -4.27
CA ILE A 196 11.29 5.47 -3.35
C ILE A 196 10.91 6.42 -2.23
N ILE A 197 10.72 5.89 -1.03
CA ILE A 197 10.32 6.67 0.15
C ILE A 197 11.56 7.32 0.77
N LEU A 198 11.65 8.65 0.67
CA LEU A 198 12.79 9.42 1.19
C LEU A 198 12.73 9.61 2.69
N ASP A 199 11.55 9.92 3.20
CA ASP A 199 11.33 10.06 4.63
C ASP A 199 9.89 9.68 4.98
N VAL A 200 9.72 9.15 6.17
CA VAL A 200 8.43 8.89 6.81
C VAL A 200 8.18 10.10 7.69
N GLN A 201 7.41 11.06 7.20
CA GLN A 201 7.11 12.28 7.95
C GLN A 201 6.27 11.91 9.19
N ALA A 202 6.96 11.71 10.31
CA ALA A 202 6.38 11.22 11.55
C ALA A 202 5.66 12.34 12.32
N ASP A 203 4.62 11.93 13.05
CA ASP A 203 3.92 12.80 14.01
C ASP A 203 4.87 13.27 15.12
N LEU A 204 4.77 14.53 15.53
CA LEU A 204 5.37 15.08 16.75
C LEU A 204 5.07 14.22 17.99
N THR A 205 3.90 13.57 18.05
CA THR A 205 3.60 12.64 19.17
C THR A 205 4.39 11.33 19.10
N LEU A 206 4.73 10.85 17.89
CA LEU A 206 5.59 9.67 17.71
C LEU A 206 7.03 9.99 18.13
N GLU A 207 7.54 11.16 17.74
CA GLU A 207 8.83 11.67 18.22
C GLU A 207 8.84 11.76 19.75
N THR A 208 7.74 12.24 20.36
CA THR A 208 7.62 12.30 21.82
C THR A 208 7.65 10.91 22.47
N PHE A 209 7.03 9.89 21.88
CA PHE A 209 7.10 8.51 22.39
C PHE A 209 8.49 7.88 22.22
N LEU A 210 9.15 8.15 21.09
CA LEU A 210 10.52 7.69 20.83
C LEU A 210 11.53 8.36 21.76
N LEU A 211 11.40 9.67 21.99
CA LEU A 211 12.17 10.45 22.96
C LEU A 211 11.88 10.02 24.41
N GLY A 212 10.64 9.63 24.71
CA GLY A 212 10.20 9.10 26.00
C GLY A 212 10.56 7.63 26.26
N GLY A 213 11.19 6.94 25.30
CA GLY A 213 11.62 5.54 25.43
C GLY A 213 10.49 4.50 25.34
N ASP A 214 9.25 4.90 25.05
CA ASP A 214 8.09 4.00 24.96
C ASP A 214 7.96 3.44 23.54
N ARG A 215 8.96 2.65 23.14
CA ARG A 215 9.11 2.09 21.79
C ARG A 215 7.94 1.19 21.38
N GLU A 216 7.35 0.46 22.32
CA GLU A 216 6.20 -0.41 22.04
C GLU A 216 4.92 0.38 21.77
N ARG A 217 4.67 1.48 22.49
CA ARG A 217 3.56 2.38 22.12
C ARG A 217 3.82 3.11 20.80
N ALA A 218 5.05 3.54 20.55
CA ALA A 218 5.41 4.13 19.27
C ALA A 218 5.17 3.13 18.12
N LYS A 219 5.60 1.87 18.29
CA LYS A 219 5.40 0.76 17.33
C LYS A 219 3.92 0.43 17.13
N ALA A 220 3.14 0.30 18.21
CA ALA A 220 1.71 0.06 18.14
C ALA A 220 0.95 1.23 17.49
N ARG A 221 1.42 2.47 17.64
CA ARG A 221 0.84 3.66 16.98
C ARG A 221 1.24 3.72 15.50
N LEU A 222 2.50 3.42 15.15
CA LEU A 222 2.98 3.25 13.77
C LEU A 222 2.27 2.12 13.00
N GLN A 223 1.84 1.06 13.69
CA GLN A 223 1.04 -0.02 13.11
C GLN A 223 -0.41 0.40 12.85
N ARG A 224 -0.90 1.45 13.52
CA ARG A 224 -2.28 1.95 13.41
C ARG A 224 -2.43 3.13 12.46
N GLN A 225 -1.33 3.60 11.86
CA GLN A 225 -1.32 4.77 11.00
C GLN A 225 -1.42 4.37 9.53
N GLN A 226 -2.32 5.06 8.81
CA GLN A 226 -2.37 5.01 7.36
C GLN A 226 -1.28 5.91 6.80
N TRP A 227 -0.40 5.32 6.01
CA TRP A 227 0.61 6.03 5.24
C TRP A 227 0.13 6.13 3.80
N LYS A 228 0.28 7.31 3.22
CA LYS A 228 0.02 7.56 1.81
C LYS A 228 1.28 8.08 1.14
N VAL A 229 1.36 7.86 -0.16
CA VAL A 229 2.32 8.59 -1.00
C VAL A 229 1.97 10.08 -0.98
N GLY A 230 2.94 10.92 -0.60
CA GLY A 230 2.77 12.36 -0.54
C GLY A 230 2.49 12.98 -1.91
N ALA A 231 1.78 14.12 -1.90
CA ALA A 231 1.49 14.88 -3.13
C ALA A 231 2.76 15.44 -3.78
N ALA A 232 3.80 15.72 -2.97
CA ALA A 232 5.10 16.12 -3.47
C ALA A 232 5.81 14.93 -4.12
N ARG A 233 5.91 14.96 -5.45
CA ARG A 233 6.60 13.96 -6.27
C ARG A 233 7.89 14.56 -6.81
N GLY A 234 8.98 13.81 -6.68
CA GLY A 234 10.25 14.21 -7.23
C GLY A 234 10.34 13.98 -8.72
N ARG A 235 11.46 14.42 -9.29
CA ARG A 235 11.88 14.02 -10.63
C ARG A 235 11.87 12.48 -10.75
N ALA A 236 11.15 11.96 -11.73
CA ALA A 236 10.94 10.52 -11.92
C ALA A 236 11.69 10.02 -13.15
N MET A 237 12.13 8.76 -13.12
CA MET A 237 12.64 8.06 -14.31
C MET A 237 11.52 7.22 -14.90
N VAL A 238 11.29 7.38 -16.19
CA VAL A 238 10.18 6.75 -16.90
C VAL A 238 10.74 5.93 -18.05
N TRP A 239 10.37 4.66 -18.11
CA TRP A 239 10.68 3.80 -19.23
C TRP A 239 9.94 4.25 -20.48
N ASN A 240 10.69 4.59 -21.52
CA ASN A 240 10.16 4.84 -22.84
C ASN A 240 10.34 3.57 -23.69
N GLY A 241 9.22 2.96 -24.05
CA GLY A 241 9.19 1.73 -24.85
C GLY A 241 9.70 1.91 -26.27
N ASP A 242 9.63 3.12 -26.83
CA ASP A 242 10.08 3.40 -28.19
C ASP A 242 11.60 3.60 -28.25
N SER A 243 12.17 4.25 -27.23
CA SER A 243 13.62 4.49 -27.14
C SER A 243 14.37 3.37 -26.41
N HIS A 244 13.66 2.38 -25.86
CA HIS A 244 14.20 1.30 -25.02
C HIS A 244 15.13 1.83 -23.91
N SER A 245 14.78 2.98 -23.33
CA SER A 245 15.61 3.66 -22.35
C SER A 245 14.77 4.39 -21.31
N PHE A 246 15.37 4.68 -20.16
CA PHE A 246 14.74 5.54 -19.17
C PHE A 246 15.04 7.00 -19.47
N GLU A 247 13.97 7.80 -19.39
CA GLU A 247 14.04 9.25 -19.55
C GLU A 247 13.62 9.93 -18.26
N TRP A 248 14.32 11.01 -17.93
CA TRP A 248 13.96 11.83 -16.80
C TRP A 248 12.73 12.69 -17.14
N ARG A 249 11.64 12.52 -16.39
CA ARG A 249 10.46 13.40 -16.47
C ARG A 249 10.69 14.65 -15.61
N ASP A 250 10.27 15.82 -16.09
CA ASP A 250 10.38 17.08 -15.37
C ASP A 250 9.69 17.01 -13.99
N GLY A 251 10.38 17.52 -12.97
CA GLY A 251 9.93 17.52 -11.58
C GLY A 251 10.95 18.19 -10.66
N VAL A 252 10.50 18.60 -9.47
CA VAL A 252 11.39 19.20 -8.46
C VAL A 252 12.30 18.12 -7.88
N GLY A 253 13.59 18.43 -7.70
CA GLY A 253 14.50 17.54 -6.97
C GLY A 253 14.15 17.54 -5.48
N ILE A 254 13.62 16.43 -4.96
CA ILE A 254 13.22 16.31 -3.54
C ILE A 254 14.20 15.49 -2.68
N GLY A 255 15.25 14.95 -3.30
CA GLY A 255 16.30 14.16 -2.64
C GLY A 255 17.71 14.71 -2.91
N ASN A 256 18.73 14.04 -2.38
CA ASN A 256 20.13 14.37 -2.64
C ASN A 256 20.56 13.89 -4.05
N THR A 257 21.73 14.33 -4.51
CA THR A 257 22.28 13.90 -5.81
C THR A 257 22.63 12.42 -5.86
N ALA A 258 22.96 11.80 -4.72
CA ALA A 258 23.30 10.38 -4.64
C ALA A 258 22.11 9.47 -4.97
N LEU A 259 20.91 9.82 -4.47
CA LEU A 259 19.66 9.14 -4.78
C LEU A 259 19.40 9.08 -6.29
N TYR A 260 19.56 10.20 -6.99
CA TYR A 260 19.32 10.23 -8.43
C TYR A 260 20.32 9.35 -9.19
N GLY A 261 21.57 9.25 -8.73
CA GLY A 261 22.55 8.30 -9.27
C GLY A 261 22.17 6.83 -8.99
N GLN A 262 21.62 6.53 -7.81
CA GLN A 262 21.11 5.19 -7.49
C GLN A 262 19.87 4.83 -8.32
N MET A 263 18.98 5.79 -8.56
CA MET A 263 17.85 5.60 -9.47
C MET A 263 18.30 5.23 -10.87
N GLU A 264 19.37 5.86 -11.38
CA GLU A 264 19.97 5.51 -12.67
C GLU A 264 20.53 4.08 -12.69
N GLN A 265 21.12 3.62 -11.59
CA GLN A 265 21.60 2.25 -11.46
C GLN A 265 20.43 1.25 -11.49
N VAL A 266 19.37 1.50 -10.72
CA VAL A 266 18.15 0.67 -10.75
C VAL A 266 17.56 0.68 -12.17
N ALA A 267 17.44 1.85 -12.80
CA ALA A 267 16.96 1.97 -14.17
C ALA A 267 17.81 1.18 -15.17
N ALA A 268 19.14 1.19 -15.04
CA ALA A 268 20.04 0.44 -15.91
C ALA A 268 19.83 -1.07 -15.79
N GLU A 269 19.70 -1.60 -14.57
CA GLU A 269 19.39 -3.03 -14.36
C GLU A 269 17.99 -3.37 -14.90
N MET A 270 17.02 -2.49 -14.67
CA MET A 270 15.65 -2.70 -15.13
C MET A 270 15.49 -2.63 -16.66
N SER A 271 16.34 -1.86 -17.35
CA SER A 271 16.26 -1.68 -18.80
C SER A 271 16.41 -3.01 -19.57
N ARG A 272 17.26 -3.91 -19.05
CA ARG A 272 17.46 -5.24 -19.65
C ARG A 272 16.20 -6.09 -19.56
N LEU A 273 15.56 -6.10 -18.39
CA LEU A 273 14.34 -6.87 -18.13
C LEU A 273 13.14 -6.33 -18.91
N LEU A 274 12.99 -5.00 -18.97
CA LEU A 274 11.87 -4.36 -19.66
C LEU A 274 11.97 -4.50 -21.18
N THR A 275 13.18 -4.48 -21.74
CA THR A 275 13.39 -4.77 -23.17
C THR A 275 12.98 -6.19 -23.53
N ALA A 276 13.42 -7.19 -22.74
CA ALA A 276 13.02 -8.59 -22.96
C ALA A 276 11.49 -8.79 -22.86
N ARG A 277 10.81 -7.99 -22.03
CA ARG A 277 9.36 -8.01 -21.89
C ARG A 277 8.62 -7.32 -23.05
N GLY A 278 9.16 -6.23 -23.58
CA GLY A 278 8.59 -5.46 -24.69
C GLY A 278 8.47 -6.26 -25.99
N GLU A 279 9.38 -7.21 -26.22
CA GLU A 279 9.34 -8.13 -27.36
C GLU A 279 8.10 -9.06 -27.34
N SER A 280 7.44 -9.20 -26.19
CA SER A 280 6.24 -10.02 -26.00
C SER A 280 4.92 -9.24 -26.16
N GLY A 281 4.96 -7.98 -26.62
CA GLY A 281 3.77 -7.24 -27.08
C GLY A 281 2.98 -6.48 -26.01
N SER A 282 3.52 -6.27 -24.81
CA SER A 282 2.86 -5.45 -23.78
C SER A 282 3.78 -4.33 -23.30
N SER A 283 3.65 -3.16 -23.92
CA SER A 283 4.32 -1.91 -23.54
C SER A 283 3.71 -1.34 -22.26
N SER A 284 3.80 -2.05 -21.12
CA SER A 284 3.47 -1.41 -19.85
C SER A 284 4.66 -0.55 -19.45
N GLY A 285 4.49 0.77 -19.53
CA GLY A 285 5.48 1.72 -19.02
C GLY A 285 5.81 1.42 -17.55
N PHE A 286 7.06 1.68 -17.17
CA PHE A 286 7.54 1.54 -15.81
C PHE A 286 8.12 2.86 -15.33
N GLU A 287 7.84 3.23 -14.07
CA GLU A 287 8.25 4.51 -13.48
C GLU A 287 8.93 4.29 -12.12
N ILE A 288 10.08 4.93 -11.93
CA ILE A 288 10.76 5.04 -10.63
C ILE A 288 10.55 6.44 -10.12
N GLN A 289 9.89 6.58 -8.97
CA GLN A 289 9.45 7.88 -8.47
C GLN A 289 9.81 8.06 -6.99
N PRO A 290 10.68 9.03 -6.65
CA PRO A 290 10.92 9.39 -5.27
C PRO A 290 9.74 10.21 -4.74
N VAL A 291 9.32 9.89 -3.52
CA VAL A 291 8.18 10.49 -2.81
C VAL A 291 8.44 10.52 -1.31
N PHE A 292 7.71 11.37 -0.61
CA PHE A 292 7.60 11.28 0.85
C PHE A 292 6.44 10.38 1.24
N ALA A 293 6.58 9.62 2.32
CA ALA A 293 5.44 8.98 2.95
C ALA A 293 4.81 9.99 3.92
N VAL A 294 3.57 10.37 3.65
CA VAL A 294 2.79 11.26 4.50
C VAL A 294 1.80 10.46 5.32
N ARG A 295 1.67 10.84 6.58
CA ARG A 295 0.64 10.28 7.44
C ARG A 295 -0.69 10.97 7.16
N VAL A 296 -1.76 10.18 7.07
CA VAL A 296 -3.11 10.74 7.13
C VAL A 296 -3.45 10.97 8.60
N THR A 297 -3.36 12.21 9.06
CA THR A 297 -3.98 12.61 10.32
C THR A 297 -5.48 12.66 10.11
N THR A 298 -6.19 11.71 10.70
CA THR A 298 -7.54 12.00 11.18
C THR A 298 -7.32 12.87 12.41
N ASP A 299 -7.57 14.17 12.28
CA ASP A 299 -7.51 15.09 13.43
C ASP A 299 -8.51 14.58 14.49
N ASP A 300 -7.97 14.24 15.68
CA ASP A 300 -8.72 13.89 16.90
C ASP A 300 -9.12 15.16 17.66
#